data_AF-A0A516WX89-F1
#
_entry.id   AF-A0A516WX89-F1
#
_cell.length_a   1.000
_cell.length_b   1.000
_cell.length_c   1.000
_cell.angle_alpha   90.00
_cell.angle_beta   90.00
_cell.angle_gamma   90.00
#
_symmetry.space_group_name_H-M   'P 1'
#
loop_
_entity.id
_entity.type
_entity.pdbx_description
1 polymer ?
#
loop_
_entity_poly.entity_id
_entity_poly.type
_entity_poly.pdbx_seq_one_letter_code
_entity_poly.pdbx_strand_id
1 'polypeptide(L)' 'MNSTTEDQHISVVRQRLAARFPTIDSGVIDQAVDTAHHQFDGRPVRDFVPLLVERAALRSLTDDT' A
#
# COMPACT_ATOMS: atom_id res chain seq x y z
N MET A 1 4.36 18.22 -16.30
CA MET A 1 3.80 16.85 -16.21
C MET A 1 4.15 16.36 -14.81
N ASN A 2 3.19 16.28 -13.90
CA ASN A 2 3.45 15.68 -12.59
C ASN A 2 3.52 14.17 -12.80
N SER A 3 4.72 13.66 -13.10
CA SER A 3 5.00 12.24 -12.99
C SER A 3 4.94 11.89 -11.51
N THR A 4 3.73 11.57 -11.03
CA THR A 4 3.50 11.10 -9.67
C THR A 4 4.46 9.94 -9.41
N THR A 5 5.37 10.12 -8.46
CA THR A 5 6.38 9.12 -8.13
C THR A 5 5.70 7.90 -7.50
N GLU A 6 6.34 6.73 -7.57
CA GLU A 6 5.87 5.52 -6.87
C GLU A 6 5.49 5.84 -5.41
N ASP A 7 6.34 6.61 -4.73
CA ASP A 7 6.14 7.06 -3.35
C ASP A 7 4.84 7.85 -3.14
N GLN A 8 4.50 8.75 -4.06
CA GLN A 8 3.23 9.47 -4.02
C GLN A 8 2.04 8.53 -4.26
N HIS A 9 2.16 7.57 -5.17
CA HIS A 9 1.11 6.56 -5.34
C HIS A 9 0.94 5.68 -4.10
N ILE A 10 2.03 5.28 -3.44
CA ILE A 10 2.00 4.54 -2.18
C ILE A 10 1.35 5.37 -1.07
N SER A 11 1.64 6.66 -0.97
CA SER A 11 0.97 7.55 -0.02
C SER A 11 -0.54 7.63 -0.25
N VAL A 12 -0.98 7.67 -1.52
CA VAL A 12 -2.42 7.63 -1.86
C VAL A 12 -3.05 6.28 -1.47
N VAL A 13 -2.32 5.18 -1.64
CA VAL A 13 -2.77 3.84 -1.20
C VAL A 13 -2.99 3.81 0.32
N ARG A 14 -2.04 4.32 1.12
CA ARG A 14 -2.18 4.43 2.58
C ARG A 14 -3.45 5.20 2.97
N GLN A 15 -3.67 6.36 2.33
CA GLN A 15 -4.85 7.19 2.59
C GLN A 15 -6.16 6.46 2.25
N ARG A 16 -6.22 5.73 1.13
CA ARG A 16 -7.40 4.94 0.75
C ARG A 16 -7.68 3.80 1.72
N LEU A 17 -6.65 3.09 2.17
CA LEU A 17 -6.80 2.02 3.14
C LEU A 17 -7.27 2.56 4.50
N ALA A 18 -6.70 3.68 4.97
CA ALA A 18 -7.17 4.35 6.18
C ALA A 18 -8.63 4.79 6.09
N ALA A 19 -9.06 5.32 4.94
CA ALA A 19 -10.47 5.65 4.71
C ALA A 19 -11.38 4.41 4.64
N ARG A 20 -10.86 3.27 4.15
CA ARG A 20 -11.59 2.01 4.03
C ARG A 20 -11.73 1.29 5.38
N PHE A 21 -10.72 1.39 6.24
CA PHE A 21 -10.63 0.72 7.53
C PHE A 21 -10.51 1.74 8.68
N PRO A 22 -11.56 2.55 8.94
CA PRO A 22 -11.48 3.64 9.94
C PRO A 22 -11.32 3.15 11.38
N THR A 23 -11.55 1.86 11.64
CA THR A 23 -11.41 1.23 12.96
C THR A 23 -10.06 0.57 13.18
N ILE A 24 -9.24 0.43 12.14
CA ILE A 24 -7.90 -0.15 12.23
C ILE A 24 -6.91 0.98 12.51
N ASP A 25 -5.95 0.73 13.40
CA ASP A 25 -4.89 1.69 13.71
C ASP A 25 -4.05 2.00 12.46
N SER A 26 -3.71 3.28 12.27
CA SER A 26 -2.93 3.72 11.11
C SER A 26 -1.55 3.06 11.04
N GLY A 27 -0.94 2.72 12.19
CA GLY A 27 0.33 2.00 12.23
C GLY A 27 0.24 0.59 11.68
N VAL A 28 -0.90 -0.10 11.87
CA VAL A 28 -1.16 -1.42 11.28
C VAL A 28 -1.32 -1.31 9.77
N ILE A 29 -2.02 -0.28 9.30
CA ILE A 29 -2.19 -0.01 7.87
C ILE A 29 -0.84 0.31 7.21
N ASP A 30 -0.04 1.16 7.86
CA ASP A 30 1.31 1.52 7.40
C ASP A 30 2.21 0.29 7.31
N GLN A 31 2.23 -0.54 8.35
CA GLN A 31 3.01 -1.77 8.37
C GLN A 31 2.57 -2.75 7.27
N ALA A 32 1.26 -2.88 7.02
CA ALA A 32 0.75 -3.74 5.94
C ALA A 32 1.18 -3.23 4.55
N VAL A 33 1.13 -1.91 4.33
CA VAL A 33 1.59 -1.28 3.09
C VAL A 33 3.10 -1.45 2.91
N ASP A 34 3.90 -1.20 3.94
CA ASP A 34 5.36 -1.35 3.89
C ASP A 34 5.77 -2.80 3.64
N THR A 35 5.16 -3.75 4.35
CA THR A 35 5.39 -5.18 4.14
C THR A 35 5.04 -5.60 2.71
N ALA A 36 3.94 -5.06 2.16
CA ALA A 36 3.56 -5.31 0.78
C ALA A 36 4.51 -4.65 -0.23
N HIS A 37 5.00 -3.43 0.03
CA HIS A 37 5.91 -2.70 -0.86
C HIS A 37 7.30 -3.36 -0.92
N HIS A 38 7.83 -3.77 0.22
CA HIS A 38 9.13 -4.47 0.31
C HIS A 38 9.17 -5.79 -0.48
N GLN A 39 8.03 -6.47 -0.69
CA GLN A 39 7.99 -7.67 -1.54
C GLN A 39 8.36 -7.40 -3.00
N PHE A 40 8.32 -6.13 -3.43
CA PHE A 40 8.67 -5.69 -4.78
C PHE A 40 10.06 -5.04 -4.87
N ASP A 41 10.86 -5.11 -3.81
CA ASP A 41 12.23 -4.62 -3.83
C ASP A 41 13.10 -5.35 -4.86
N GLY A 42 13.96 -4.58 -5.54
CA GLY A 42 14.84 -5.09 -6.59
C GLY A 42 14.17 -5.41 -7.93
N ARG A 43 12.86 -5.22 -8.08
CA ARG A 43 12.15 -5.47 -9.36
C ARG A 43 12.28 -4.27 -10.31
N PRO A 44 12.63 -4.49 -11.59
CA PRO A 44 12.91 -3.41 -12.54
C PRO A 44 11.66 -2.71 -13.10
N VAL A 45 10.50 -3.39 -13.11
CA VAL A 45 9.22 -2.81 -13.55
C VAL A 45 8.41 -2.42 -12.32
N ARG A 46 8.13 -1.13 -12.17
CA ARG A 46 7.54 -0.55 -10.96
C ARG A 46 6.20 0.18 -11.16
N ASP A 47 5.76 0.37 -12.41
CA ASP A 47 4.49 1.05 -12.72
C ASP A 47 3.26 0.44 -12.03
N PHE A 48 3.26 -0.88 -11.82
CA PHE A 48 2.15 -1.60 -11.20
C PHE A 48 2.35 -1.88 -9.71
N VAL A 49 3.50 -1.52 -9.13
CA VAL A 49 3.80 -1.78 -7.71
C VAL A 49 2.74 -1.16 -6.79
N PRO A 50 2.30 0.11 -6.96
CA PRO A 50 1.29 0.69 -6.07
C PRO A 50 -0.03 -0.10 -6.04
N LEU A 51 -0.50 -0.58 -7.19
CA LEU A 51 -1.72 -1.37 -7.30
C LEU A 51 -1.58 -2.74 -6.62
N LEU A 52 -0.42 -3.38 -6.80
CA LEU A 52 -0.14 -4.68 -6.19
C LEU A 52 0.01 -4.57 -4.67
N VAL A 53 0.62 -3.48 -4.19
CA VAL A 53 0.74 -3.15 -2.78
C VAL A 53 -0.63 -2.95 -2.15
N GLU A 54 -1.49 -2.13 -2.76
CA GLU A 54 -2.87 -1.90 -2.30
C GLU A 54 -3.61 -3.23 -2.12
N ARG A 55 -3.53 -4.12 -3.12
CA ARG A 55 -4.20 -5.42 -3.09
C ARG A 55 -3.66 -6.37 -2.02
N ALA A 56 -2.34 -6.39 -1.83
CA ALA A 56 -1.70 -7.22 -0.81
C ALA A 56 -2.00 -6.72 0.61
N ALA A 57 -1.98 -5.40 0.83
CA ALA A 57 -2.35 -4.79 2.09
C ALA A 57 -3.84 -5.04 2.42
N LEU A 58 -4.74 -4.88 1.44
CA LEU A 58 -6.17 -5.21 1.59
C LEU A 58 -6.40 -6.65 2.06
N ARG A 59 -5.70 -7.61 1.43
CA ARG A 59 -5.81 -9.01 1.82
C ARG A 59 -5.31 -9.21 3.25
N SER A 60 -4.17 -8.63 3.61
CA SER A 60 -3.60 -8.77 4.96
C SER A 60 -4.53 -8.19 6.03
N LEU A 61 -5.07 -6.99 5.81
CA LEU A 61 -6.00 -6.32 6.75
C LEU A 61 -7.36 -7.04 6.89
N THR A 62 -7.75 -7.82 5.88
CA THR A 62 -9.01 -8.58 5.91
C THR A 62 -8.85 -9.96 6.54
N ASP A 63 -7.65 -10.55 6.45
CA ASP A 63 -7.35 -11.86 7.05
C ASP A 63 -7.12 -11.76 8.57
N ASP A 64 -6.67 -10.59 9.05
CA ASP A 64 -6.45 -10.29 10.47
C ASP A 64 -7.73 -9.88 11.25
N THR A 65 -8.88 -9.73 10.56
CA THR A 65 -10.18 -9.36 11.18
C THR A 65 -11.12 -10.56 11.28
#